data_AF-A0A2N2JPF9-F1
#
_entry.id   AF-A0A2N2JPF9-F1
#
_cell.length_a   1.000
_cell.length_b   1.000
_cell.length_c   1.000
_cell.angle_alpha   90.00
_cell.angle_beta   90.00
_cell.angle_gamma   90.00
#
_symmetry.space_group_name_H-M   'P 1'
#
loop_
_entity.id
_entity.type
_entity.pdbx_description
1 polymer ?
#
loop_
_entity_poly.entity_id
_entity_poly.type
_entity_poly.pdbx_seq_one_letter_code
_entity_poly.pdbx_strand_id
1 'polypeptide(L)'
;MVEALLRERYAAQRATPEPAQLELVARYLDGDVSADERARVDALFDADPELAEAAALARDEAGERKVVSLGAARQARKRPPMAFMVAMAAAILAVVGVSLYVGGGPASHDETPMSGAGVGVGASGDQLIVRVHGPGGDSALSVGGPLPQAGDTLTLEISAKLPGHLMVVELDGAGAVRVIYPTEGDAAAAVAPTRREALPPAAKVGERRGCAWIVGVFSDRPFTRAELDAAGLADATAATVDCAPLGLGARLPFARSVVSWPVHR
;
A
#
# COMPACT_ATOMS: atom_id res chain seq x y z
N MET A 1 6.89 -13.40 -18.84
CA MET A 1 6.71 -11.96 -18.49
C MET A 1 8.03 -11.36 -18.03
N VAL A 2 8.66 -11.90 -16.98
CA VAL A 2 9.99 -11.49 -16.50
C VAL A 2 11.03 -11.51 -17.60
N GLU A 3 11.05 -12.55 -18.44
CA GLU A 3 11.92 -12.62 -19.63
C GLU A 3 11.77 -11.44 -20.60
N ALA A 4 10.54 -10.93 -20.79
CA ALA A 4 10.29 -9.79 -21.69
C ALA A 4 10.81 -8.48 -21.10
N LEU A 5 10.64 -8.27 -19.79
CA LEU A 5 11.20 -7.11 -19.07
C LEU A 5 12.73 -7.12 -19.08
N LEU A 6 13.34 -8.29 -18.85
CA LEU A 6 14.78 -8.46 -18.95
C LEU A 6 15.26 -8.13 -20.37
N ARG A 7 14.62 -8.70 -21.40
CA ARG A 7 15.00 -8.45 -22.80
C ARG A 7 14.87 -6.97 -23.20
N GLU A 8 13.82 -6.29 -22.77
CA GLU A 8 13.60 -4.86 -23.05
C GLU A 8 14.67 -3.98 -22.41
N ARG A 9 15.00 -4.24 -21.14
CA ARG A 9 16.03 -3.48 -20.41
C ARG A 9 17.43 -3.73 -20.95
N TYR A 10 17.75 -4.99 -21.26
CA TYR A 10 19.07 -5.38 -21.74
C TYR A 10 19.36 -4.99 -23.19
N ALA A 11 18.33 -4.91 -24.03
CA ALA A 11 18.48 -4.47 -25.42
C ALA A 11 19.04 -3.04 -25.53
N ALA A 12 18.95 -2.23 -24.47
CA ALA A 12 19.51 -0.88 -24.43
C ALA A 12 21.04 -0.82 -24.21
N GLN A 13 21.68 -1.89 -23.73
CA GLN A 13 23.07 -1.86 -23.19
C GLN A 13 24.14 -2.59 -24.04
N ARG A 14 23.89 -2.84 -25.34
CA ARG A 14 24.87 -3.30 -26.36
C ARG A 14 25.40 -4.74 -26.28
N ALA A 15 25.19 -5.50 -25.21
CA ALA A 15 25.47 -6.95 -25.20
C ALA A 15 24.18 -7.71 -24.95
N THR A 16 23.65 -8.41 -25.95
CA THR A 16 22.42 -9.20 -25.79
C THR A 16 22.80 -10.54 -25.16
N PRO A 17 22.42 -10.85 -23.91
CA PRO A 17 22.66 -12.14 -23.30
C PRO A 17 21.98 -13.22 -24.13
N GLU A 18 22.53 -14.43 -24.09
CA GLU A 18 21.94 -15.52 -24.84
C GLU A 18 20.51 -15.77 -24.34
N PRO A 19 19.53 -16.04 -25.22
CA PRO A 19 18.14 -16.27 -24.82
C PRO A 19 18.00 -17.33 -23.71
N ALA A 20 18.85 -18.36 -23.72
CA ALA A 20 18.89 -19.40 -22.69
C ALA A 20 19.30 -18.87 -21.31
N GLN A 21 20.17 -17.86 -21.23
CA GLN A 21 20.55 -17.23 -19.97
C GLN A 21 19.37 -16.40 -19.41
N LEU A 22 18.67 -15.66 -20.27
CA LEU A 22 17.49 -14.90 -19.87
C LEU A 22 16.35 -15.81 -19.36
N GLU A 23 16.14 -16.94 -20.03
CA GLU A 23 15.16 -17.94 -19.59
C GLU A 23 15.54 -18.53 -18.22
N LEU A 24 16.82 -18.85 -18.01
CA LEU A 24 17.32 -19.37 -16.73
C LEU A 24 17.15 -18.35 -15.59
N VAL A 25 17.47 -17.07 -15.83
CA VAL A 25 17.26 -15.99 -14.86
C VAL A 25 15.78 -15.78 -14.56
N ALA A 26 14.90 -15.84 -15.57
CA ALA A 26 13.46 -15.74 -15.36
C ALA A 26 12.94 -16.89 -14.48
N ARG A 27 13.33 -18.13 -14.75
CA ARG A 27 12.98 -19.30 -13.91
C ARG A 27 13.53 -19.16 -12.49
N TYR A 28 14.74 -18.63 -12.33
CA TYR A 28 15.32 -18.35 -11.02
C TYR A 28 14.50 -17.34 -10.22
N LEU A 29 14.05 -16.25 -10.85
CA LEU A 29 13.20 -15.24 -10.22
C LEU A 29 11.82 -15.78 -9.83
N ASP A 30 11.29 -16.75 -10.56
CA ASP A 30 10.06 -17.48 -10.21
C ASP A 30 10.28 -18.55 -9.12
N GLY A 31 11.53 -18.83 -8.75
CA GLY A 31 11.91 -19.84 -7.75
C GLY A 31 11.91 -21.27 -8.27
N ASP A 32 11.84 -21.47 -9.60
CA ASP A 32 11.70 -22.76 -10.27
C ASP A 32 13.01 -23.24 -10.92
N VAL A 33 14.06 -23.33 -10.09
CA VAL A 33 15.37 -23.83 -10.51
C VAL A 33 15.97 -24.79 -9.50
N SER A 34 16.76 -25.74 -10.01
CA SER A 34 17.59 -26.64 -9.21
C SER A 34 18.77 -25.91 -8.55
N ALA A 35 19.47 -26.59 -7.63
CA ALA A 35 20.66 -26.05 -6.96
C ALA A 35 21.80 -25.74 -7.96
N ASP A 36 22.00 -26.60 -8.96
CA ASP A 36 23.03 -26.40 -9.99
C ASP A 36 22.70 -25.22 -10.90
N GLU A 37 21.43 -25.06 -11.26
CA GLU A 37 20.94 -23.90 -12.03
C GLU A 37 21.08 -22.60 -11.22
N ARG A 38 20.82 -22.62 -9.91
CA ARG A 38 21.05 -21.48 -9.03
C ARG A 38 22.52 -21.06 -9.02
N ALA A 39 23.44 -22.00 -8.83
CA ALA A 39 24.88 -21.71 -8.87
C ALA A 39 25.32 -21.13 -10.23
N ARG A 40 24.69 -21.55 -11.33
CA ARG A 40 24.93 -20.96 -12.66
C ARG A 40 24.42 -19.53 -12.78
N VAL A 41 23.25 -19.22 -12.20
CA VAL A 41 22.71 -17.85 -12.16
C VAL A 41 23.57 -16.95 -11.29
N ASP A 42 24.02 -17.42 -10.13
CA ASP A 42 24.93 -16.67 -9.27
C ASP A 42 26.22 -16.33 -10.02
N ALA A 43 26.82 -17.30 -10.74
CA ALA A 43 27.99 -17.07 -11.57
C ALA A 43 27.73 -16.09 -12.74
N LEU A 44 26.50 -16.07 -13.30
CA LEU A 44 26.11 -15.09 -14.33
C LEU A 44 26.02 -13.68 -13.74
N PHE A 45 25.46 -13.53 -12.54
CA PHE A 45 25.39 -12.24 -11.85
C PHE A 45 26.75 -11.71 -11.41
N ASP A 46 27.66 -12.60 -11.01
CA ASP A 46 29.04 -12.23 -10.69
C ASP A 46 29.81 -11.77 -11.95
N ALA A 47 29.56 -12.42 -13.09
CA ALA A 47 30.19 -12.07 -14.36
C ALA A 47 29.58 -10.82 -15.00
N ASP A 48 28.30 -10.54 -14.74
CA ASP A 48 27.54 -9.46 -15.33
C ASP A 48 26.66 -8.72 -14.30
N PRO A 49 27.21 -7.69 -13.63
CA PRO A 49 26.49 -6.90 -12.63
C PRO A 49 25.25 -6.17 -13.18
N GLU A 50 25.24 -5.82 -14.46
CA GLU A 50 24.07 -5.15 -15.08
C GLU A 50 22.89 -6.12 -15.18
N LEU A 51 23.15 -7.41 -15.46
CA LEU A 51 22.14 -8.48 -15.44
C LEU A 51 21.57 -8.68 -14.03
N ALA A 52 22.43 -8.60 -13.01
CA ALA A 52 22.00 -8.69 -11.61
C ALA A 52 21.07 -7.52 -11.23
N GLU A 53 21.41 -6.29 -11.62
CA GLU A 53 20.57 -5.10 -11.38
C GLU A 53 19.23 -5.19 -12.12
N ALA A 54 19.25 -5.59 -13.40
CA ALA A 54 18.03 -5.79 -14.18
C ALA A 54 17.13 -6.89 -13.58
N ALA A 55 17.72 -7.96 -13.06
CA ALA A 55 16.98 -9.02 -12.38
C ALA A 55 16.37 -8.55 -11.05
N ALA A 56 17.06 -7.70 -10.29
CA ALA A 56 16.52 -7.10 -9.06
C ALA A 56 15.31 -6.21 -9.36
N LEU A 57 15.41 -5.32 -10.35
CA LEU A 57 14.30 -4.48 -10.81
C LEU A 57 13.09 -5.31 -11.28
N ALA A 58 13.34 -6.34 -12.10
CA ALA A 58 12.28 -7.22 -12.59
C ALA A 58 11.58 -7.99 -11.45
N ARG A 59 12.30 -8.32 -10.38
CA ARG A 59 11.74 -8.98 -9.19
C ARG A 59 10.79 -8.05 -8.43
N ASP A 60 11.16 -6.79 -8.26
CA ASP A 60 10.34 -5.81 -7.56
C ASP A 60 9.04 -5.56 -8.33
N GLU A 61 9.11 -5.35 -9.65
CA GLU A 61 7.93 -5.17 -10.51
C GLU A 61 7.02 -6.42 -10.55
N ALA A 62 7.61 -7.62 -10.58
CA ALA A 62 6.85 -8.87 -10.56
C ALA A 62 6.17 -9.10 -9.20
N GLY A 63 6.83 -8.71 -8.10
CA GLY A 63 6.29 -8.75 -6.75
C GLY A 63 5.03 -7.91 -6.62
N GLU A 64 5.06 -6.67 -7.11
CA GLU A 64 3.90 -5.77 -7.09
C GLU A 64 2.70 -6.34 -7.89
N ARG A 65 2.95 -6.93 -9.07
CA ARG A 65 1.86 -7.47 -9.92
C ARG A 65 1.26 -8.77 -9.41
N LYS A 66 2.05 -9.66 -8.78
CA LYS A 66 1.56 -10.94 -8.27
C LYS A 66 0.57 -10.74 -7.10
N VAL A 67 0.76 -9.67 -6.33
CA VAL A 67 -0.18 -9.23 -5.27
C VAL A 67 -1.52 -8.82 -5.88
N VAL A 68 -1.53 -8.16 -7.05
CA VAL A 68 -2.75 -7.74 -7.75
C VAL A 68 -3.50 -8.93 -8.37
N SER A 69 -2.81 -9.90 -8.98
CA SER A 69 -3.43 -11.02 -9.69
C SER A 69 -4.03 -12.10 -8.75
N LEU A 70 -3.38 -12.39 -7.62
CA LEU A 70 -3.91 -13.33 -6.64
C LEU A 70 -5.20 -12.84 -5.96
N GLY A 71 -5.44 -11.53 -5.96
CA GLY A 71 -6.72 -10.93 -5.55
C GLY A 71 -7.87 -11.28 -6.50
N ALA A 72 -7.62 -11.32 -7.81
CA ALA A 72 -8.63 -11.60 -8.83
C ALA A 72 -8.93 -13.10 -8.99
N ALA A 73 -7.93 -13.96 -8.91
CA ALA A 73 -8.10 -15.41 -9.19
C ALA A 73 -8.87 -16.17 -8.08
N ARG A 74 -8.86 -15.68 -6.84
CA ARG A 74 -9.54 -16.36 -5.72
C ARG A 74 -11.06 -16.14 -5.68
N GLN A 75 -11.58 -15.24 -6.51
CA GLN A 75 -13.01 -14.91 -6.58
C GLN A 75 -13.81 -15.83 -7.53
N ALA A 76 -13.13 -16.69 -8.30
CA ALA A 76 -13.77 -17.49 -9.37
C ALA A 76 -14.16 -18.94 -8.98
N ARG A 77 -13.93 -19.41 -7.75
CA ARG A 77 -14.29 -20.79 -7.35
C ARG A 77 -14.93 -20.86 -5.97
N LYS A 78 -16.23 -20.56 -5.90
CA LYS A 78 -17.20 -21.25 -5.03
C LYS A 78 -18.59 -20.99 -5.62
N ARG A 79 -19.05 -21.87 -6.51
CA ARG A 79 -20.48 -21.96 -6.82
C ARG A 79 -21.13 -22.58 -5.56
N PRO A 80 -21.99 -21.85 -4.83
CA PRO A 80 -22.69 -22.43 -3.70
C PRO A 80 -23.58 -23.58 -4.19
N PRO A 81 -23.76 -24.65 -3.40
CA PRO A 81 -24.68 -25.72 -3.74
C PRO A 81 -26.09 -25.16 -3.97
N MET A 82 -26.76 -25.61 -5.04
CA MET A 82 -28.02 -25.08 -5.57
C MET A 82 -29.14 -24.94 -4.50
N ALA A 83 -29.09 -25.77 -3.46
CA ALA A 83 -30.02 -25.74 -2.34
C ALA A 83 -29.96 -24.42 -1.51
N PHE A 84 -28.82 -23.73 -1.47
CA PHE A 84 -28.68 -22.48 -0.72
C PHE A 84 -29.28 -21.26 -1.46
N MET A 85 -29.37 -21.31 -2.79
CA MET A 85 -29.96 -20.22 -3.59
C MET A 85 -31.49 -20.15 -3.48
N VAL A 86 -32.17 -21.29 -3.30
CA VAL A 86 -33.63 -21.31 -3.14
C VAL A 86 -34.05 -20.77 -1.77
N ALA A 87 -33.30 -21.05 -0.71
CA ALA A 87 -33.56 -20.51 0.63
C ALA A 87 -33.29 -18.99 0.71
N MET A 88 -32.26 -18.49 0.00
CA MET A 88 -31.94 -17.06 -0.04
C MET A 88 -32.96 -16.23 -0.83
N ALA A 89 -33.56 -16.76 -1.90
CA ALA A 89 -34.61 -16.06 -2.64
C ALA A 89 -35.87 -15.81 -1.80
N ALA A 90 -36.25 -16.76 -0.93
CA ALA A 90 -37.38 -16.59 -0.02
C ALA A 90 -37.10 -15.58 1.12
N ALA A 91 -35.85 -15.55 1.62
CA ALA A 91 -35.45 -14.59 2.66
C ALA A 91 -35.33 -13.15 2.11
N ILE A 92 -34.84 -12.97 0.88
CA ILE A 92 -34.76 -11.64 0.24
C ILE A 92 -36.16 -11.07 -0.02
N LEU A 93 -37.14 -11.88 -0.43
CA LEU A 93 -38.51 -11.41 -0.64
C LEU A 93 -39.19 -10.93 0.66
N ALA A 94 -38.88 -11.56 1.80
CA ALA A 94 -39.40 -11.12 3.10
C ALA A 94 -38.76 -9.81 3.60
N VAL A 95 -37.47 -9.57 3.30
CA VAL A 95 -36.78 -8.34 3.72
C VAL A 95 -37.09 -7.16 2.80
N VAL A 96 -37.21 -7.38 1.48
CA VAL A 96 -37.56 -6.32 0.51
C VAL A 96 -39.00 -5.82 0.73
N GLY A 97 -39.92 -6.68 1.17
CA GLY A 97 -41.29 -6.27 1.50
C GLY A 97 -41.39 -5.32 2.70
N VAL A 98 -40.48 -5.44 3.68
CA VAL A 98 -40.47 -4.56 4.87
C VAL A 98 -39.72 -3.26 4.59
N SER A 99 -38.62 -3.29 3.82
CA SER A 99 -37.84 -2.08 3.49
C SER A 99 -38.53 -1.12 2.52
N LEU A 100 -39.52 -1.56 1.72
CA LEU A 100 -40.31 -0.64 0.89
C LEU A 100 -41.42 0.10 1.67
N TYR A 101 -41.73 -0.32 2.90
CA TYR A 101 -42.82 0.27 3.68
C TYR A 101 -42.35 1.31 4.72
N VAL A 102 -41.05 1.35 5.05
CA VAL A 102 -40.50 2.29 6.04
C VAL A 102 -39.21 2.92 5.52
N GLY A 103 -39.34 4.11 4.93
CA GLY A 103 -38.34 5.18 5.01
C GLY A 103 -37.00 5.00 4.28
N GLY A 104 -36.84 5.76 3.20
CA GLY A 104 -35.59 6.20 2.55
C GLY A 104 -34.26 5.68 3.12
N GLY A 105 -33.69 4.67 2.45
CA GLY A 105 -32.29 4.29 2.64
C GLY A 105 -31.35 5.32 1.98
N PRO A 106 -30.21 5.65 2.61
CA PRO A 106 -29.21 6.53 2.02
C PRO A 106 -28.64 5.90 0.75
N ALA A 107 -28.36 6.75 -0.24
CA ALA A 107 -27.80 6.34 -1.52
C ALA A 107 -26.55 5.47 -1.31
N SER A 108 -26.64 4.21 -1.71
CA SER A 108 -25.47 3.37 -1.95
C SER A 108 -24.66 4.02 -3.06
N HIS A 109 -23.54 4.64 -2.71
CA HIS A 109 -22.58 5.13 -3.70
C HIS A 109 -22.06 3.95 -4.50
N ASP A 110 -22.21 4.03 -5.83
CA ASP A 110 -21.67 3.09 -6.79
C ASP A 110 -20.18 2.86 -6.52
N GLU A 111 -19.83 1.62 -6.14
CA GLU A 111 -18.45 1.14 -6.05
C GLU A 111 -17.88 0.99 -7.46
N THR A 112 -17.67 2.10 -8.16
CA THR A 112 -16.80 2.09 -9.32
C THR A 112 -15.40 1.70 -8.81
N PRO A 113 -14.78 0.62 -9.30
CA PRO A 113 -13.43 0.27 -8.90
C PRO A 113 -12.50 1.40 -9.35
N MET A 114 -12.23 2.32 -8.43
CA MET A 114 -11.30 3.41 -8.65
C MET A 114 -9.90 2.80 -8.74
N SER A 115 -9.46 2.57 -9.97
CA SER A 115 -8.06 2.46 -10.34
C SER A 115 -7.40 3.85 -10.21
N GLY A 116 -7.44 4.42 -9.01
CA GLY A 116 -6.87 5.73 -8.70
C GLY A 116 -5.56 5.53 -7.95
N ALA A 117 -4.46 5.90 -8.59
CA ALA A 117 -3.16 6.05 -7.96
C ALA A 117 -3.32 6.87 -6.66
N GLY A 118 -2.74 6.37 -5.57
CA GLY A 118 -2.86 6.98 -4.24
C GLY A 118 -2.73 6.01 -3.06
N VAL A 119 -2.51 4.73 -3.38
CA VAL A 119 -2.38 3.67 -2.39
C VAL A 119 -0.91 3.50 -2.01
N GLY A 120 -0.61 3.75 -0.74
CA GLY A 120 0.61 3.29 -0.11
C GLY A 120 0.34 1.86 0.29
N VAL A 121 0.96 0.93 -0.43
CA VAL A 121 0.81 -0.50 -0.16
C VAL A 121 1.96 -0.91 0.74
N GLY A 122 1.66 -1.27 1.99
CA GLY A 122 2.61 -1.94 2.86
C GLY A 122 2.89 -3.35 2.33
N ALA A 123 4.08 -3.88 2.60
CA ALA A 123 4.48 -5.23 2.16
C ALA A 123 3.53 -6.36 2.58
N SER A 124 2.74 -6.14 3.65
CA SER A 124 1.72 -7.07 4.17
C SER A 124 0.39 -7.06 3.39
N GLY A 125 0.20 -6.10 2.48
CA GLY A 125 -1.08 -5.82 1.84
C GLY A 125 -1.99 -4.91 2.66
N ASP A 126 -1.51 -4.38 3.79
CA ASP A 126 -2.17 -3.27 4.49
C ASP A 126 -2.00 -1.98 3.68
N GLN A 127 -3.05 -1.18 3.60
CA GLN A 127 -3.09 0.05 2.83
C GLN A 127 -3.65 1.17 3.69
N LEU A 128 -3.02 2.34 3.61
CA LEU A 128 -3.62 3.60 4.00
C LEU A 128 -3.88 4.38 2.72
N ILE A 129 -5.03 5.02 2.62
CA ILE A 129 -5.42 5.88 1.51
C ILE A 129 -5.71 7.22 2.13
N VAL A 130 -5.00 8.24 1.68
CA VAL A 130 -5.22 9.62 2.13
C VAL A 130 -6.00 10.33 1.02
N ARG A 131 -7.20 10.82 1.31
CA ARG A 131 -7.96 11.66 0.37
C ARG A 131 -7.98 13.10 0.84
N VAL A 132 -7.72 14.02 -0.07
CA VAL A 132 -7.68 15.46 0.12
C VAL A 132 -9.00 16.03 -0.38
N HIS A 133 -9.70 16.76 0.48
CA HIS A 133 -10.91 17.50 0.16
C HIS A 133 -10.58 18.99 0.16
N GLY A 134 -10.60 19.61 -1.02
CA GLY A 134 -10.28 21.03 -1.19
C GLY A 134 -11.27 21.74 -2.13
N PRO A 135 -11.05 23.03 -2.43
CA PRO A 135 -11.90 23.79 -3.36
C PRO A 135 -11.95 23.18 -4.77
N GLY A 136 -10.90 22.45 -5.16
CA GLY A 136 -10.81 21.72 -6.43
C GLY A 136 -11.52 20.37 -6.46
N GLY A 137 -12.20 19.98 -5.37
CA GLY A 137 -12.87 18.68 -5.23
C GLY A 137 -12.06 17.65 -4.44
N ASP A 138 -12.54 16.42 -4.46
CA ASP A 138 -11.93 15.30 -3.75
C ASP A 138 -10.87 14.62 -4.62
N SER A 139 -9.66 14.45 -4.09
CA SER A 139 -8.58 13.73 -4.76
C SER A 139 -7.89 12.76 -3.83
N ALA A 140 -7.45 11.61 -4.35
CA ALA A 140 -6.57 10.72 -3.59
C ALA A 140 -5.13 11.25 -3.67
N LEU A 141 -4.45 11.29 -2.53
CA LEU A 141 -3.05 11.68 -2.46
C LEU A 141 -2.21 10.58 -3.12
N SER A 142 -1.48 10.93 -4.18
CA SER A 142 -0.64 10.01 -4.94
C SER A 142 0.80 10.48 -4.98
N VAL A 143 1.73 9.52 -5.07
CA VAL A 143 3.15 9.83 -5.27
C VAL A 143 3.31 10.56 -6.60
N GLY A 144 3.84 11.79 -6.56
CA GLY A 144 3.97 12.66 -7.73
C GLY A 144 2.67 13.39 -8.14
N GLY A 145 1.58 13.18 -7.42
CA GLY A 145 0.32 13.92 -7.61
C GLY A 145 0.38 15.35 -7.04
N PRO A 146 -0.68 16.14 -7.25
CA PRO A 146 -0.81 17.45 -6.62
C PRO A 146 -0.73 17.33 -5.10
N LEU A 147 0.04 18.23 -4.47
CA LEU A 147 0.15 18.27 -3.02
C LEU A 147 -1.06 19.00 -2.39
N PRO A 148 -1.53 18.56 -1.21
CA PRO A 148 -2.53 19.28 -0.44
C PRO A 148 -2.12 20.72 -0.16
N GLN A 149 -3.07 21.65 -0.23
CA GLN A 149 -2.87 23.05 0.09
C GLN A 149 -3.32 23.34 1.53
N ALA A 150 -2.80 24.43 2.10
CA ALA A 150 -3.26 24.93 3.39
C ALA A 150 -4.78 25.19 3.34
N GLY A 151 -5.50 24.68 4.33
CA GLY A 151 -6.96 24.73 4.41
C GLY A 151 -7.68 23.49 3.87
N ASP A 152 -7.01 22.64 3.10
CA ASP A 152 -7.59 21.36 2.67
C ASP A 152 -7.88 20.45 3.87
N THR A 153 -8.87 19.57 3.73
CA THR A 153 -9.21 18.57 4.73
C THR A 153 -8.72 17.20 4.29
N LEU A 154 -7.90 16.57 5.13
CA LEU A 154 -7.48 15.19 4.93
C LEU A 154 -8.52 14.26 5.53
N THR A 155 -8.90 13.27 4.75
CA THR A 155 -9.66 12.10 5.19
C THR A 155 -8.80 10.88 4.99
N LEU A 156 -8.90 9.94 5.91
CA LEU A 156 -8.12 8.71 5.89
C LEU A 156 -9.06 7.54 5.68
N GLU A 157 -8.68 6.65 4.79
CA GLU A 157 -9.33 5.37 4.60
C GLU A 157 -8.28 4.28 4.73
N ILE A 158 -8.66 3.14 5.29
CA ILE A 158 -7.75 2.02 5.49
C ILE A 158 -8.27 0.76 4.82
N SER A 159 -7.32 -0.07 4.38
CA SER A 159 -7.54 -1.48 4.05
C SER A 159 -6.58 -2.28 4.91
N ALA A 160 -7.10 -3.20 5.72
CA ALA A 160 -6.29 -4.05 6.59
C ALA A 160 -6.67 -5.51 6.36
N LYS A 161 -5.68 -6.33 6.02
CA LYS A 161 -5.94 -7.77 5.77
C LYS A 161 -6.01 -8.57 7.06
N LEU A 162 -5.24 -8.15 8.06
CA LEU A 162 -5.11 -8.81 9.34
C LEU A 162 -5.52 -7.85 10.46
N PRO A 163 -6.04 -8.36 11.59
CA PRO A 163 -6.23 -7.52 12.75
C PRO A 163 -4.88 -6.95 13.20
N GLY A 164 -4.91 -5.81 13.89
CA GLY A 164 -3.70 -5.18 14.39
C GLY A 164 -3.97 -3.84 15.03
N HIS A 165 -2.95 -2.99 15.01
CA HIS A 165 -2.97 -1.65 15.59
C HIS A 165 -2.45 -0.66 14.56
N LEU A 166 -3.07 0.51 14.50
CA LEU A 166 -2.73 1.58 13.57
C LEU A 166 -2.52 2.88 14.34
N MET A 167 -1.44 3.57 13.99
CA MET A 167 -1.28 4.99 14.27
C MET A 167 -0.96 5.70 12.96
N VAL A 168 -1.68 6.80 12.69
CA VAL A 168 -1.33 7.72 11.60
C VAL A 168 -0.79 8.98 12.23
N VAL A 169 0.41 9.36 11.81
CA VAL A 169 1.09 10.56 12.29
C VAL A 169 1.44 11.47 11.13
N GLU A 170 1.51 12.74 11.41
CA GLU A 170 2.15 13.73 10.56
C GLU A 170 3.55 14.00 11.09
N LEU A 171 4.50 14.09 10.17
CA LEU A 171 5.88 14.38 10.45
C LEU A 171 6.27 15.62 9.65
N ASP A 172 6.73 16.68 10.30
CA ASP A 172 7.17 17.89 9.60
C ASP A 172 8.68 17.88 9.28
N GLY A 173 9.12 18.88 8.50
CA GLY A 173 10.51 19.03 8.10
C GLY A 173 11.47 19.36 9.25
N ALA A 174 10.95 19.74 10.42
CA ALA A 174 11.73 19.89 11.65
C ALA A 174 11.77 18.60 12.49
N GLY A 175 11.11 17.53 12.04
CA GLY A 175 11.01 16.25 12.75
C GLY A 175 9.94 16.24 13.84
N ALA A 176 9.08 17.26 13.94
CA ALA A 176 8.00 17.25 14.91
C ALA A 176 6.92 16.24 14.49
N VAL A 177 6.58 15.34 15.40
CA VAL A 177 5.56 14.30 15.21
C VAL A 177 4.23 14.76 15.82
N ARG A 178 3.17 14.72 15.02
CA ARG A 178 1.79 14.97 15.46
C ARG A 178 0.91 13.77 15.16
N VAL A 179 0.23 13.22 16.16
CA VAL A 179 -0.73 12.13 15.94
C VAL A 179 -1.98 12.67 15.25
N ILE A 180 -2.36 12.02 14.16
CA ILE A 180 -3.59 12.28 13.40
C ILE A 180 -4.66 11.27 13.79
N TYR A 181 -4.27 9.99 13.88
CA TYR A 181 -5.15 8.91 14.26
C TYR A 181 -4.44 7.93 15.21
N PRO A 182 -5.06 7.53 16.33
CA PRO A 182 -6.35 8.04 16.84
C PRO A 182 -6.29 9.51 17.21
N THR A 183 -7.43 10.20 17.17
CA THR A 183 -7.52 11.64 17.49
C THR A 183 -7.29 11.93 18.97
N GLU A 184 -7.53 10.94 19.83
CA GLU A 184 -7.37 11.03 21.27
C GLU A 184 -6.39 9.97 21.77
N GLY A 185 -5.39 10.41 22.52
CA GLY A 185 -4.41 9.55 23.17
C GLY A 185 -3.12 9.35 22.37
N ASP A 186 -2.15 8.74 23.06
CA ASP A 186 -0.81 8.46 22.53
C ASP A 186 -0.63 6.98 22.16
N ALA A 187 -1.69 6.17 22.16
CA ALA A 187 -1.64 4.74 21.84
C ALA A 187 -2.25 4.47 20.46
N ALA A 188 -1.69 3.49 19.74
CA ALA A 188 -2.24 3.05 18.47
C ALA A 188 -3.63 2.43 18.66
N ALA A 189 -4.56 2.72 17.75
CA ALA A 189 -5.91 2.19 17.81
C ALA A 189 -5.97 0.78 17.24
N ALA A 190 -6.78 -0.09 17.85
CA ALA A 190 -7.02 -1.43 17.32
C ALA A 190 -7.83 -1.34 16.02
N VAL A 191 -7.43 -2.13 15.02
CA VAL A 191 -8.04 -2.19 13.69
C VAL A 191 -8.42 -3.62 13.38
N ALA A 192 -9.69 -3.83 12.99
CA ALA A 192 -10.17 -5.11 12.50
C ALA A 192 -9.84 -5.29 11.00
N PRO A 193 -9.81 -6.52 10.48
CA PRO A 193 -9.71 -6.74 9.04
C PRO A 193 -10.83 -6.02 8.29
N THR A 194 -10.46 -5.18 7.33
CA THR A 194 -11.39 -4.40 6.52
C THR A 194 -10.87 -4.25 5.11
N ARG A 195 -11.76 -4.22 4.12
CA ARG A 195 -11.37 -3.94 2.73
C ARG A 195 -11.20 -2.45 2.49
N ARG A 196 -12.06 -1.66 3.12
CA ARG A 196 -12.09 -0.20 3.02
C ARG A 196 -12.93 0.32 4.17
N GLU A 197 -12.32 1.09 5.05
CA GLU A 197 -13.01 1.74 6.17
C GLU A 197 -12.53 3.18 6.27
N ALA A 198 -13.49 4.11 6.28
CA ALA A 198 -13.18 5.50 6.55
C ALA A 198 -12.87 5.66 8.05
N LEU A 199 -11.71 6.22 8.35
CA LEU A 199 -11.36 6.61 9.70
C LEU A 199 -12.05 7.94 10.05
N PRO A 200 -12.22 8.25 11.35
CA PRO A 200 -12.67 9.56 11.79
C PRO A 200 -11.88 10.70 11.10
N PRO A 201 -12.54 11.83 10.78
CA PRO A 201 -11.94 12.91 10.01
C PRO A 201 -10.63 13.37 10.62
N ALA A 202 -9.60 13.43 9.78
CA ALA A 202 -8.25 13.19 10.24
C ALA A 202 -7.53 14.49 10.61
N ALA A 203 -7.53 15.48 9.72
CA ALA A 203 -6.91 16.78 10.02
C ALA A 203 -7.25 17.81 8.96
N LYS A 204 -7.24 19.09 9.34
CA LYS A 204 -7.00 20.18 8.37
C LYS A 204 -5.50 20.31 8.10
N VAL A 205 -5.16 20.54 6.83
CA VAL A 205 -3.81 20.90 6.42
C VAL A 205 -3.55 22.33 6.89
N GLY A 206 -2.59 22.50 7.80
CA GLY A 206 -2.18 23.81 8.29
C GLY A 206 -1.23 24.51 7.32
N GLU A 207 -1.03 25.82 7.51
CA GLU A 207 0.08 26.53 6.86
C GLU A 207 1.41 25.95 7.37
N ARG A 208 2.25 25.46 6.46
CA ARG A 208 3.57 24.90 6.80
C ARG A 208 4.63 25.40 5.83
N ARG A 209 5.86 25.44 6.32
CA ARG A 209 7.06 25.69 5.51
C ARG A 209 7.89 24.41 5.47
N GLY A 210 8.28 24.00 4.28
CA GLY A 210 9.10 22.82 4.04
C GLY A 210 8.32 21.52 3.94
N CYS A 211 9.06 20.42 3.91
CA CYS A 211 8.50 19.09 3.74
C CYS A 211 7.60 18.69 4.92
N ALA A 212 6.55 17.95 4.60
CA ALA A 212 5.79 17.22 5.61
C ALA A 212 5.36 15.88 5.03
N TRP A 213 5.18 14.89 5.91
CA TRP A 213 4.78 13.54 5.55
C TRP A 213 3.63 13.07 6.40
N ILE A 214 2.72 12.30 5.80
CA ILE A 214 1.73 11.50 6.50
C ILE A 214 2.26 10.08 6.55
N VAL A 215 2.35 9.50 7.74
CA VAL A 215 2.91 8.17 7.98
C VAL A 215 1.88 7.32 8.69
N GLY A 216 1.47 6.21 8.07
CA GLY A 216 0.67 5.16 8.69
C GLY A 216 1.56 4.02 9.15
N VAL A 217 1.47 3.66 10.43
CA VAL A 217 2.23 2.56 11.04
C VAL A 217 1.26 1.48 11.49
N PHE A 218 1.36 0.29 10.88
CA PHE A 218 0.59 -0.89 11.27
C PHE A 218 1.47 -1.83 12.10
N SER A 219 0.93 -2.39 13.18
CA SER A 219 1.61 -3.35 14.05
C SER A 219 0.68 -4.48 14.49
N ASP A 220 1.27 -5.64 14.80
CA ASP A 220 0.55 -6.78 15.40
C ASP A 220 0.26 -6.56 16.88
N ARG A 221 1.00 -5.65 17.54
CA ARG A 221 0.86 -5.35 18.98
C ARG A 221 0.46 -3.89 19.22
N PRO A 222 -0.13 -3.57 20.38
CA PRO A 222 -0.27 -2.18 20.80
C PRO A 222 1.10 -1.52 20.84
N PHE A 223 1.14 -0.24 20.46
CA PHE A 223 2.30 0.62 20.58
C PHE A 223 1.88 2.05 20.90
N THR A 224 2.83 2.86 21.34
CA THR A 224 2.62 4.26 21.73
C THR A 224 3.42 5.22 20.86
N ARG A 225 3.07 6.51 20.92
CA ARG A 225 3.85 7.59 20.31
C ARG A 225 5.29 7.61 20.84
N ALA A 226 5.46 7.42 22.14
CA ALA A 226 6.79 7.37 22.76
C ALA A 226 7.67 6.27 22.15
N GLU A 227 7.09 5.13 21.76
CA GLU A 227 7.83 4.07 21.05
C GLU A 227 8.21 4.47 19.62
N LEU A 228 7.39 5.26 18.91
CA LEU A 228 7.75 5.81 17.61
C LEU A 228 8.89 6.82 17.73
N ASP A 229 8.83 7.69 18.73
CA ASP A 229 9.87 8.68 19.01
C ASP A 229 11.20 7.99 19.37
N ALA A 230 11.14 6.98 20.25
CA ALA A 230 12.32 6.19 20.63
C ALA A 230 12.91 5.38 19.46
N ALA A 231 12.10 5.02 18.46
CA ALA A 231 12.55 4.35 17.24
C ALA A 231 13.14 5.32 16.19
N GLY A 232 13.27 6.61 16.51
CA GLY A 232 13.93 7.59 15.66
C GLY A 232 13.10 8.01 14.45
N LEU A 233 11.76 8.05 14.60
CA LEU A 233 10.88 8.54 13.53
C LEU A 233 11.21 10.00 13.16
N ALA A 234 11.51 10.86 14.14
CA ALA A 234 11.93 12.24 13.92
C ALA A 234 13.25 12.33 13.12
N ASP A 235 14.20 11.43 13.37
CA ASP A 235 15.49 11.41 12.68
C ASP A 235 15.39 10.93 11.22
N ALA A 236 14.21 10.46 10.78
CA ALA A 236 14.00 10.06 9.41
C ALA A 236 13.88 11.24 8.45
N THR A 237 13.47 12.42 8.93
CA THR A 237 13.34 13.62 8.08
C THR A 237 14.64 14.37 7.88
N ALA A 238 15.53 14.35 8.88
CA ALA A 238 16.84 15.02 8.78
C ALA A 238 17.70 14.44 7.64
N ALA A 239 17.41 13.22 7.20
CA ALA A 239 18.13 12.52 6.14
C ALA A 239 17.50 12.72 4.74
N THR A 240 16.30 13.28 4.62
CA THR A 240 15.62 13.41 3.33
C THR A 240 15.86 14.77 2.67
N VAL A 241 16.56 14.73 1.53
CA VAL A 241 16.64 15.85 0.59
C VAL A 241 15.41 15.79 -0.34
N ASP A 242 14.86 16.95 -0.71
CA ASP A 242 13.76 17.10 -1.70
C ASP A 242 12.42 16.42 -1.39
N CYS A 243 12.10 16.23 -0.11
CA CYS A 243 10.85 15.60 0.36
C CYS A 243 10.62 14.19 -0.21
N ALA A 244 11.70 13.42 -0.40
CA ALA A 244 11.61 12.03 -0.84
C ALA A 244 10.76 11.18 0.13
N PRO A 245 10.16 10.06 -0.33
CA PRO A 245 9.50 9.09 0.54
C PRO A 245 10.43 8.61 1.65
N LEU A 246 9.90 8.41 2.86
CA LEU A 246 10.71 8.01 4.01
C LEU A 246 10.93 6.49 4.01
N GLY A 247 12.19 6.05 4.00
CA GLY A 247 12.57 4.64 4.15
C GLY A 247 12.43 4.12 5.59
N LEU A 248 11.23 4.10 6.15
CA LEU A 248 10.99 3.85 7.58
C LEU A 248 10.96 2.37 7.98
N GLY A 249 10.79 1.45 7.02
CA GLY A 249 10.54 0.03 7.32
C GLY A 249 11.59 -0.62 8.21
N ALA A 250 12.88 -0.31 8.01
CA ALA A 250 13.97 -0.87 8.79
C ALA A 250 14.13 -0.25 10.20
N ARG A 251 13.51 0.90 10.46
CA ARG A 251 13.67 1.66 11.70
C ARG A 251 12.62 1.33 12.77
N LEU A 252 11.46 0.80 12.37
CA LEU A 252 10.36 0.50 13.27
C LEU A 252 10.24 -1.04 13.44
N PRO A 253 11.00 -1.66 14.36
CA PRO A 253 11.08 -3.14 14.46
C PRO A 253 9.77 -3.81 14.90
N PHE A 254 8.83 -3.04 15.46
CA PHE A 254 7.50 -3.50 15.82
C PHE A 254 6.46 -3.28 14.72
N ALA A 255 6.80 -2.54 13.66
CA ALA A 255 5.88 -2.29 12.56
C ALA A 255 5.84 -3.50 11.65
N ARG A 256 4.62 -4.01 11.42
CA ARG A 256 4.36 -5.01 10.38
C ARG A 256 4.45 -4.37 9.00
N SER A 257 3.98 -3.13 8.88
CA SER A 257 4.11 -2.33 7.66
C SER A 257 4.08 -0.84 7.97
N VAL A 258 4.83 -0.07 7.18
CA VAL A 258 4.85 1.39 7.25
C VAL A 258 4.55 1.94 5.86
N VAL A 259 3.69 2.94 5.80
CA VAL A 259 3.30 3.62 4.58
C VAL A 259 3.46 5.11 4.79
N SER A 260 4.06 5.82 3.84
CA SER A 260 4.36 7.25 3.98
C SER A 260 4.10 8.02 2.69
N TRP A 261 3.56 9.23 2.81
CA TRP A 261 3.34 10.14 1.68
C TRP A 261 3.89 11.52 1.99
N PRO A 262 4.62 12.16 1.07
CA PRO A 262 4.87 13.58 1.16
C PRO A 262 3.57 14.37 0.94
N VAL A 263 3.33 15.38 1.76
CA VAL A 263 2.14 16.26 1.67
C VAL A 263 2.47 17.72 1.42
N HIS A 264 3.74 18.13 1.49
CA HIS A 264 4.12 19.52 1.24
C HIS A 264 5.56 19.62 0.73
N ARG A 265 5.84 20.70 -0.02
CA ARG A 265 7.19 21.21 -0.34
C ARG A 265 7.34 22.64 0.16
#